data_AF-A0A7L0YHG7-F1
#
_entry.id   AF-A0A7L0YHG7-F1
#
_cell.length_a   1.000
_cell.length_b   1.000
_cell.length_c   1.000
_cell.angle_alpha   90.00
_cell.angle_beta   90.00
_cell.angle_gamma   90.00
#
_symmetry.space_group_name_H-M   'P 1'
#
loop_
_entity.id
_entity.type
_entity.pdbx_description
1 polymer ?
#
loop_
_entity_poly.entity_id
_entity_poly.type
_entity_poly.pdbx_seq_one_letter_code
_entity_poly.pdbx_strand_id
1 'polypeptide(L)'
;FDSIGGLSHHILALKEMVVFPLLYPEIFEKFKIQPPRGCLFYGPPGTGKTLVARALANECSQGDKKVAFFMRKGADCLSKWVGESERQLRLLFDQAYLMRPSIIFFDEIDGLAPVRSSRQDQIHSSIVSTLLALMDGLDNRGEIVVIGATNRLDSIDPALRRPGRFDREFLFNLPDKKARKHILQIHTRDWNPRLSDPFLGELAEKCVGYCGADIKALCTEAALIALRRRYPQIYMSSQKLQLDVSSVVLSAQDFYHAMQNIVPASQRAVTSSGHALSPVIRPLLERTFTKLLEVLHKVFPHAEFSQGDKSEDVPSLILDDSEDENASTIFETSCHSGSPKKQSSAAIHKPYLHFTMSAYHQPTSYRPRLLLSGERGSGQTSHLAPALLHTLEKFSVHRLDLPALYSVSAKTPEESCAQIFREARRTVPSIVYMPHIGDWWEAVSETVRATFLTLLQDIPSFSPIFLLSTSESMFSDLPEELKCIFRIQYEEVFYIQRPSEEDRLRFFKGLILDEAAMPPPRRKQA
;
A
#
# COMPACT_ATOMS: atom_id res chain seq x y z
N PHE A 1 -8.38 -0.73 -19.44
CA PHE A 1 -7.67 -0.53 -18.15
C PHE A 1 -6.85 0.76 -18.08
N ASP A 2 -6.74 1.50 -19.19
CA ASP A 2 -5.85 2.65 -19.39
C ASP A 2 -6.15 3.87 -18.51
N SER A 3 -7.30 3.88 -17.83
CA SER A 3 -7.69 4.93 -16.89
C SER A 3 -7.25 4.66 -15.45
N ILE A 4 -6.54 3.55 -15.18
CA ILE A 4 -6.10 3.17 -13.84
C ILE A 4 -4.58 3.27 -13.75
N GLY A 5 -4.10 4.11 -12.84
CA GLY A 5 -2.67 4.28 -12.59
C GLY A 5 -2.17 3.49 -11.39
N GLY A 6 -1.02 2.82 -11.54
CA GLY A 6 -0.24 2.27 -10.42
C GLY A 6 -0.72 0.94 -9.82
N LEU A 7 -1.71 0.27 -10.42
CA LEU A 7 -2.29 -0.98 -9.92
C LEU A 7 -2.12 -2.15 -10.91
N SER A 8 -1.01 -2.17 -11.65
CA SER A 8 -0.76 -3.18 -12.71
C SER A 8 -0.74 -4.62 -12.17
N HIS A 9 -0.08 -4.85 -11.04
CA HIS A 9 -0.04 -6.18 -10.40
C HIS A 9 -1.44 -6.67 -10.00
N HIS A 10 -2.26 -5.80 -9.40
CA HIS A 10 -3.64 -6.14 -9.03
C HIS A 10 -4.50 -6.43 -10.26
N ILE A 11 -4.33 -5.66 -11.34
CA ILE A 11 -5.03 -5.89 -12.61
C ILE A 11 -4.64 -7.25 -13.21
N LEU A 12 -3.36 -7.59 -13.23
CA LEU A 12 -2.88 -8.87 -13.76
C LEU A 12 -3.46 -10.05 -12.98
N ALA A 13 -3.40 -10.00 -11.65
CA ALA A 13 -4.00 -11.03 -10.80
C ALA A 13 -5.52 -11.15 -11.00
N LEU A 14 -6.23 -10.03 -11.20
CA LEU A 14 -7.66 -10.05 -11.51
C LEU A 14 -7.96 -10.63 -12.90
N LYS A 15 -7.10 -10.39 -13.89
CA LYS A 15 -7.21 -11.03 -15.21
C LYS A 15 -7.04 -12.54 -15.12
N GLU A 16 -6.08 -13.02 -14.35
CA GLU A 16 -5.88 -14.46 -14.09
C GLU A 16 -7.10 -15.11 -13.43
N MET A 17 -7.81 -14.37 -12.57
CA MET A 17 -8.97 -14.90 -11.86
C MET A 17 -10.25 -14.89 -12.70
N VAL A 18 -10.47 -13.85 -13.50
CA VAL A 18 -11.76 -13.64 -14.20
C VAL A 18 -11.66 -13.91 -15.69
N VAL A 19 -10.60 -13.43 -16.34
CA VAL A 19 -10.46 -13.47 -17.80
C VAL A 19 -9.88 -14.82 -18.25
N PHE A 20 -8.86 -15.33 -17.57
CA PHE A 20 -8.19 -16.57 -18.00
C PHE A 20 -9.07 -17.83 -17.94
N PRO A 21 -9.94 -18.04 -16.93
CA PRO A 21 -10.86 -19.16 -16.95
C PRO A 21 -11.86 -19.11 -18.11
N LEU A 22 -12.18 -17.90 -18.61
CA LEU A 22 -13.07 -17.72 -19.76
C LEU A 22 -12.35 -17.92 -21.09
N LEU A 23 -11.06 -17.58 -21.17
CA LEU A 23 -10.24 -17.70 -22.38
C LEU A 23 -9.61 -19.10 -22.56
N TYR A 24 -9.15 -19.73 -21.48
CA TYR A 24 -8.35 -20.97 -21.51
C TYR A 24 -8.91 -22.06 -20.58
N PRO A 25 -10.17 -22.52 -20.77
CA PRO A 25 -10.77 -23.54 -19.91
C PRO A 25 -10.02 -24.87 -19.93
N GLU A 26 -9.37 -25.22 -21.05
CA GLU A 26 -8.61 -26.46 -21.25
C GLU A 26 -7.51 -26.67 -20.20
N ILE A 27 -6.87 -25.59 -19.75
CA ILE A 27 -5.81 -25.64 -18.73
C ILE A 27 -6.42 -26.07 -17.37
N PHE A 28 -7.57 -25.51 -17.02
CA PHE A 28 -8.26 -25.83 -15.76
C PHE A 28 -8.81 -27.27 -15.77
N GLU A 29 -9.29 -27.74 -16.91
CA GLU A 29 -9.75 -29.13 -17.09
C GLU A 29 -8.60 -30.13 -16.99
N LYS A 30 -7.45 -29.84 -17.62
CA LYS A 30 -6.27 -30.71 -17.60
C LYS A 30 -5.77 -30.97 -16.17
N PHE A 31 -5.73 -29.94 -15.34
CA PHE A 31 -5.30 -30.05 -13.94
C PHE A 31 -6.45 -30.31 -12.95
N LYS A 32 -7.71 -30.35 -13.43
CA LYS A 32 -8.92 -30.45 -12.61
C LYS A 32 -8.96 -29.42 -11.48
N ILE A 33 -8.55 -28.19 -11.78
CA ILE A 33 -8.50 -27.08 -10.83
C ILE A 33 -9.80 -26.27 -10.98
N GLN A 34 -10.45 -25.97 -9.87
CA GLN A 34 -11.57 -25.03 -9.86
C GLN A 34 -11.04 -23.59 -9.91
N PRO A 35 -11.53 -22.75 -10.85
CA PRO A 35 -11.13 -21.35 -10.88
C PRO A 35 -11.68 -20.62 -9.65
N PRO A 36 -10.93 -19.66 -9.08
CA PRO A 36 -11.35 -18.95 -7.89
C PRO A 36 -12.59 -18.09 -8.19
N ARG A 37 -13.55 -18.05 -7.27
CA ARG A 37 -14.87 -17.44 -7.49
C ARG A 37 -15.09 -16.15 -6.72
N GLY A 38 -14.30 -15.89 -5.69
CA GLY A 38 -14.44 -14.67 -4.88
C GLY A 38 -13.15 -13.90 -4.67
N CYS A 39 -13.27 -12.57 -4.75
CA CYS A 39 -12.20 -11.62 -4.43
C CYS A 39 -12.66 -10.65 -3.34
N LEU A 40 -11.79 -10.32 -2.39
CA LEU A 40 -12.02 -9.29 -1.39
C LEU A 40 -11.00 -8.15 -1.56
N PHE A 41 -11.48 -6.95 -1.83
CA PHE A 41 -10.69 -5.73 -1.92
C PHE A 41 -10.70 -5.02 -0.58
N TYR A 42 -9.54 -4.72 -0.02
CA TYR A 42 -9.43 -3.99 1.23
C TYR A 42 -8.35 -2.90 1.19
N GLY A 43 -8.39 -1.98 2.15
CA GLY A 43 -7.43 -0.89 2.30
C GLY A 43 -8.12 0.47 2.49
N PRO A 44 -7.36 1.57 2.61
CA PRO A 44 -7.93 2.90 2.83
C PRO A 44 -8.93 3.33 1.75
N PRO A 45 -9.87 4.21 2.08
CA PRO A 45 -10.84 4.75 1.12
C PRO A 45 -10.13 5.62 0.06
N GLY A 46 -10.70 5.68 -1.15
CA GLY A 46 -10.18 6.52 -2.22
C GLY A 46 -8.98 5.97 -3.00
N THR A 47 -8.58 4.70 -2.77
CA THR A 47 -7.52 4.01 -3.54
C THR A 47 -8.00 3.35 -4.84
N GLY A 48 -9.27 3.54 -5.22
CA GLY A 48 -9.77 3.11 -6.53
C GLY A 48 -10.35 1.70 -6.60
N LYS A 49 -10.68 1.06 -5.47
CA LYS A 49 -11.32 -0.28 -5.42
C LYS A 49 -12.53 -0.40 -6.36
N THR A 50 -13.48 0.53 -6.24
CA THR A 50 -14.68 0.59 -7.08
C THR A 50 -14.37 0.89 -8.56
N LEU A 51 -13.32 1.67 -8.83
CA LEU A 51 -12.89 1.98 -10.20
C LEU A 51 -12.29 0.75 -10.90
N VAL A 52 -11.48 -0.04 -10.19
CA VAL A 52 -10.89 -1.28 -10.71
C VAL A 52 -11.97 -2.30 -11.06
N ALA A 53 -12.95 -2.51 -10.17
CA ALA A 53 -14.06 -3.42 -10.44
C ALA A 53 -14.88 -3.01 -11.68
N ARG A 54 -15.15 -1.70 -11.84
CA ARG A 54 -15.87 -1.18 -13.02
C ARG A 54 -15.04 -1.33 -14.30
N ALA A 55 -13.73 -1.09 -14.23
CA ALA A 55 -12.86 -1.24 -15.38
C ALA A 55 -12.75 -2.70 -15.83
N LEU A 56 -12.69 -3.65 -14.88
CA LEU A 56 -12.71 -5.08 -15.16
C LEU A 56 -14.01 -5.48 -15.88
N ALA A 57 -15.15 -5.03 -15.40
CA ALA A 57 -16.44 -5.31 -16.04
C ALA A 57 -16.51 -4.79 -17.48
N ASN A 58 -15.97 -3.60 -17.73
CA ASN A 58 -15.91 -3.02 -19.07
C ASN A 58 -14.97 -3.78 -19.99
N GLU A 59 -13.80 -4.22 -19.52
CA GLU A 59 -12.85 -4.99 -20.33
C GLU A 59 -13.43 -6.37 -20.69
N CYS A 60 -14.05 -7.06 -19.73
CA CYS A 60 -14.71 -8.34 -19.99
C CYS A 60 -15.90 -8.20 -20.96
N SER A 61 -16.51 -7.01 -21.04
CA SER A 61 -17.64 -6.75 -21.95
C SER A 61 -17.24 -6.36 -23.37
N GLN A 62 -15.95 -6.10 -23.63
CA GLN A 62 -15.45 -5.70 -24.95
C GLN A 62 -15.20 -6.88 -25.90
N GLY A 63 -15.32 -8.13 -25.43
CA GLY A 63 -15.16 -9.35 -26.24
C GLY A 63 -16.48 -9.98 -26.74
N ASP A 64 -16.39 -11.21 -27.28
CA ASP A 64 -17.52 -11.94 -27.87
C ASP A 64 -18.62 -12.35 -26.86
N LYS A 65 -18.28 -12.42 -25.56
CA LYS A 65 -19.22 -12.72 -24.48
C LYS A 65 -19.45 -11.48 -23.63
N LYS A 66 -20.68 -10.95 -23.64
CA LYS A 66 -21.09 -9.88 -22.73
C LYS A 66 -21.19 -10.43 -21.31
N VAL A 67 -20.41 -9.85 -20.39
CA VAL A 67 -20.47 -10.18 -18.97
C VAL A 67 -21.45 -9.25 -18.27
N ALA A 68 -22.42 -9.80 -17.54
CA ALA A 68 -23.34 -9.00 -16.75
C ALA A 68 -22.66 -8.47 -15.48
N PHE A 69 -22.86 -7.19 -15.15
CA PHE A 69 -22.26 -6.57 -13.96
C PHE A 69 -23.33 -6.04 -13.01
N PHE A 70 -23.38 -6.60 -11.80
CA PHE A 70 -24.30 -6.19 -10.74
C PHE A 70 -23.54 -5.44 -9.66
N MET A 71 -23.84 -4.15 -9.46
CA MET A 71 -23.27 -3.35 -8.38
C MET A 71 -24.31 -3.15 -7.28
N ARG A 72 -23.95 -3.46 -6.04
CA ARG A 72 -24.75 -3.18 -4.83
C ARG A 72 -23.88 -2.59 -3.75
N LYS A 73 -24.41 -1.61 -3.01
CA LYS A 73 -23.78 -1.15 -1.77
C LYS A 73 -24.30 -2.01 -0.61
N GLY A 74 -23.48 -2.25 0.41
CA GLY A 74 -23.84 -3.05 1.57
C GLY A 74 -25.10 -2.52 2.27
N ALA A 75 -25.26 -1.20 2.34
CA ALA A 75 -26.45 -0.55 2.89
C ALA A 75 -27.72 -0.74 2.07
N ASP A 76 -27.62 -0.88 0.73
CA ASP A 76 -28.79 -0.99 -0.15
C ASP A 76 -29.53 -2.32 0.03
N CYS A 77 -28.84 -3.35 0.51
CA CYS A 77 -29.42 -4.66 0.79
C CYS A 77 -30.12 -4.73 2.17
N LEU A 78 -29.94 -3.73 3.03
CA LEU A 78 -30.52 -3.69 4.37
C LEU A 78 -31.90 -3.04 4.34
N SER A 79 -32.90 -3.73 4.90
CA SER A 79 -34.27 -3.25 5.00
C SER A 79 -34.81 -3.39 6.42
N LYS A 80 -35.72 -2.49 6.81
CA LYS A 80 -36.40 -2.55 8.12
C LYS A 80 -37.28 -3.79 8.31
N TRP A 81 -37.71 -4.41 7.22
CA TRP A 81 -38.57 -5.58 7.23
C TRP A 81 -37.74 -6.85 7.35
N VAL A 82 -38.05 -7.67 8.36
CA VAL A 82 -37.33 -8.93 8.62
C VAL A 82 -37.50 -9.89 7.43
N GLY A 83 -36.39 -10.46 6.95
CA GLY A 83 -36.37 -11.45 5.86
C GLY A 83 -36.36 -10.86 4.44
N GLU A 84 -36.70 -9.57 4.27
CA GLU A 84 -36.68 -8.93 2.95
C GLU A 84 -35.24 -8.77 2.41
N SER A 85 -34.28 -8.43 3.27
CA SER A 85 -32.85 -8.40 2.91
C SER A 85 -32.32 -9.74 2.41
N GLU A 86 -32.74 -10.85 3.03
CA GLU A 86 -32.36 -12.20 2.60
C GLU A 86 -32.98 -12.56 1.25
N ARG A 87 -34.26 -12.20 1.05
CA ARG A 87 -34.96 -12.39 -0.22
C ARG A 87 -34.28 -11.61 -1.35
N GLN A 88 -33.90 -10.36 -1.11
CA GLN A 88 -33.21 -9.54 -2.10
C GLN A 88 -31.85 -10.11 -2.49
N LEU A 89 -31.08 -10.63 -1.53
CA LEU A 89 -29.83 -11.32 -1.83
C LEU A 89 -30.08 -12.57 -2.70
N ARG A 90 -31.06 -13.42 -2.35
CA ARG A 90 -31.39 -14.61 -3.17
C ARG A 90 -31.79 -14.21 -4.59
N LEU A 91 -32.66 -13.22 -4.74
CA LEU A 91 -33.08 -12.70 -6.04
C LEU A 91 -31.90 -12.18 -6.87
N LEU A 92 -30.94 -11.49 -6.24
CA LEU A 92 -29.74 -11.02 -6.92
C LEU A 92 -28.91 -12.17 -7.48
N PHE A 93 -28.66 -13.21 -6.67
CA PHE A 93 -27.88 -14.37 -7.09
C PHE A 93 -28.60 -15.18 -8.17
N ASP A 94 -29.93 -15.29 -8.10
CA ASP A 94 -30.72 -15.97 -9.12
C ASP A 94 -30.73 -15.19 -10.44
N GLN A 95 -30.83 -13.85 -10.40
CA GLN A 95 -30.67 -13.00 -11.59
C GLN A 95 -29.27 -13.12 -12.20
N ALA A 96 -28.23 -13.13 -11.36
CA ALA A 96 -26.86 -13.30 -11.81
C ALA A 96 -26.62 -14.67 -12.45
N TYR A 97 -27.29 -15.72 -11.95
CA TYR A 97 -27.26 -17.06 -12.51
C TYR A 97 -27.95 -17.18 -13.88
N LEU A 98 -29.02 -16.42 -14.10
CA LEU A 98 -29.69 -16.35 -15.41
C LEU A 98 -28.86 -15.58 -16.44
N MET A 99 -28.08 -14.59 -16.01
CA MET A 99 -27.27 -13.72 -16.88
C MET A 99 -25.78 -14.09 -16.93
N ARG A 100 -25.43 -15.37 -16.83
CA ARG A 100 -24.04 -15.84 -16.90
C ARG A 100 -23.42 -15.65 -18.28
N PRO A 101 -22.12 -15.31 -18.38
CA PRO A 101 -21.17 -15.02 -17.29
C PRO A 101 -21.47 -13.69 -16.58
N SER A 102 -21.35 -13.65 -15.25
CA SER A 102 -21.70 -12.46 -14.46
C SER A 102 -20.76 -12.17 -13.29
N ILE A 103 -20.65 -10.87 -12.96
CA ILE A 103 -19.85 -10.35 -11.85
C ILE A 103 -20.77 -9.61 -10.89
N ILE A 104 -20.72 -9.98 -9.61
CA ILE A 104 -21.43 -9.31 -8.51
C ILE A 104 -20.41 -8.50 -7.72
N PHE A 105 -20.55 -7.19 -7.68
CA PHE A 105 -19.72 -6.28 -6.89
C PHE A 105 -20.49 -5.73 -5.69
N PHE A 106 -20.04 -6.07 -4.49
CA PHE A 106 -20.52 -5.52 -3.22
C PHE A 106 -19.55 -4.44 -2.73
N ASP A 107 -19.98 -3.18 -2.72
CA ASP A 107 -19.24 -2.08 -2.09
C ASP A 107 -19.64 -1.97 -0.61
N GLU A 108 -18.69 -1.63 0.27
CA GLU A 108 -18.91 -1.53 1.73
C GLU A 108 -19.56 -2.80 2.32
N ILE A 109 -18.98 -3.97 1.99
CA ILE A 109 -19.51 -5.28 2.41
C ILE A 109 -19.48 -5.47 3.93
N ASP A 110 -18.67 -4.71 4.66
CA ASP A 110 -18.62 -4.71 6.12
C ASP A 110 -19.91 -4.17 6.76
N GLY A 111 -20.68 -3.35 6.05
CA GLY A 111 -22.04 -2.98 6.48
C GLY A 111 -23.04 -4.13 6.38
N LEU A 112 -22.85 -5.03 5.41
CA LEU A 112 -23.72 -6.19 5.20
C LEU A 112 -23.35 -7.36 6.12
N ALA A 113 -22.05 -7.63 6.28
CA ALA A 113 -21.53 -8.81 6.95
C ALA A 113 -20.49 -8.49 8.04
N PRO A 114 -20.90 -7.83 9.15
CA PRO A 114 -19.99 -7.55 10.26
C PRO A 114 -19.60 -8.82 11.03
N VAL A 115 -18.50 -8.77 11.79
CA VAL A 115 -18.08 -9.86 12.70
C VAL A 115 -19.19 -10.17 13.71
N ARG A 116 -19.69 -11.40 13.68
CA ARG A 116 -20.69 -11.91 14.64
C ARG A 116 -20.21 -11.72 16.07
N SER A 117 -20.94 -10.93 16.84
CA SER A 117 -20.73 -10.81 18.28
C SER A 117 -22.07 -11.00 19.00
N SER A 118 -22.01 -11.45 20.25
CA SER A 118 -23.21 -11.68 21.08
C SER A 118 -24.03 -10.41 21.35
N ARG A 119 -23.46 -9.22 21.14
CA ARG A 119 -24.12 -7.92 21.32
C ARG A 119 -24.76 -7.36 20.05
N GLN A 120 -24.50 -7.92 18.87
CA GLN A 120 -25.05 -7.40 17.60
C GLN A 120 -26.46 -7.92 17.32
N ASP A 121 -27.20 -7.17 16.50
CA ASP A 121 -28.55 -7.53 16.07
C ASP A 121 -28.58 -8.89 15.37
N GLN A 122 -29.52 -9.75 15.77
CA GLN A 122 -29.76 -11.07 15.18
C GLN A 122 -29.97 -11.00 13.66
N ILE A 123 -30.46 -9.86 13.15
CA ILE A 123 -30.68 -9.58 11.73
C ILE A 123 -29.38 -9.69 10.92
N HIS A 124 -28.28 -9.10 11.39
CA HIS A 124 -27.00 -9.18 10.67
C HIS A 124 -26.48 -10.62 10.60
N SER A 125 -26.67 -11.39 11.68
CA SER A 125 -26.23 -12.79 11.73
C SER A 125 -26.99 -13.69 10.74
N SER A 126 -28.30 -13.43 10.53
CA SER A 126 -29.11 -14.20 9.57
C SER A 126 -28.73 -13.87 8.12
N ILE A 127 -28.48 -12.60 7.83
CA ILE A 127 -28.03 -12.12 6.51
C ILE A 127 -26.65 -12.71 6.16
N VAL A 128 -25.68 -12.65 7.07
CA VAL A 128 -24.35 -13.25 6.86
C VAL A 128 -24.50 -14.75 6.57
N SER A 129 -25.31 -15.46 7.36
CA SER A 129 -25.52 -16.90 7.17
C SER A 129 -26.16 -17.23 5.81
N THR A 130 -27.08 -16.38 5.35
CA THR A 130 -27.67 -16.51 4.00
C THR A 130 -26.64 -16.26 2.90
N LEU A 131 -25.80 -15.23 3.05
CA LEU A 131 -24.73 -14.93 2.10
C LEU A 131 -23.72 -16.09 2.02
N LEU A 132 -23.33 -16.66 3.17
CA LEU A 132 -22.45 -17.85 3.22
C LEU A 132 -23.05 -19.03 2.45
N ALA A 133 -24.33 -19.33 2.67
CA ALA A 133 -25.02 -20.41 1.97
C ALA A 133 -25.14 -20.15 0.46
N LEU A 134 -25.32 -18.90 0.05
CA LEU A 134 -25.36 -18.52 -1.37
C LEU A 134 -23.98 -18.66 -2.02
N MET A 135 -22.90 -18.29 -1.33
CA MET A 135 -21.53 -18.44 -1.82
C MET A 135 -21.12 -19.91 -1.93
N ASP A 136 -21.41 -20.74 -0.92
CA ASP A 136 -21.14 -22.19 -0.99
C ASP A 136 -21.97 -22.86 -2.10
N GLY A 137 -23.14 -22.30 -2.42
CA GLY A 137 -23.97 -22.76 -3.55
C GLY A 137 -23.45 -22.36 -4.93
N LEU A 138 -22.40 -21.52 -5.03
CA LEU A 138 -21.84 -21.07 -6.32
C LEU A 138 -21.07 -22.15 -7.05
N ASP A 139 -20.54 -23.16 -6.35
CA ASP A 139 -19.78 -24.26 -6.93
C ASP A 139 -20.57 -25.01 -8.01
N ASN A 140 -21.88 -25.15 -7.81
CA ASN A 140 -22.80 -25.75 -8.77
C ASN A 140 -23.33 -24.76 -9.81
N ARG A 141 -23.25 -23.45 -9.53
CA ARG A 141 -23.90 -22.40 -10.32
C ARG A 141 -23.03 -21.83 -11.44
N GLY A 142 -21.70 -22.04 -11.42
CA GLY A 142 -20.74 -21.82 -12.52
C GLY A 142 -20.65 -20.38 -13.08
N GLU A 143 -19.45 -19.89 -13.42
CA GLU A 143 -19.23 -18.61 -14.13
C GLU A 143 -19.74 -17.32 -13.44
N ILE A 144 -20.06 -17.37 -12.15
CA ILE A 144 -20.37 -16.18 -11.34
C ILE A 144 -19.13 -15.83 -10.51
N VAL A 145 -18.70 -14.57 -10.56
CA VAL A 145 -17.60 -14.06 -9.74
C VAL A 145 -18.14 -13.02 -8.75
N VAL A 146 -17.83 -13.17 -7.48
CA VAL A 146 -18.22 -12.22 -6.42
C VAL A 146 -17.02 -11.40 -5.98
N ILE A 147 -17.14 -10.08 -6.04
CA ILE A 147 -16.10 -9.14 -5.60
C ILE A 147 -16.68 -8.32 -4.45
N GLY A 148 -16.09 -8.43 -3.26
CA GLY A 148 -16.41 -7.57 -2.12
C GLY A 148 -15.38 -6.46 -1.96
N ALA A 149 -15.79 -5.25 -1.59
CA ALA A 149 -14.90 -4.16 -1.21
C ALA A 149 -15.19 -3.71 0.23
N THR A 150 -14.12 -3.49 1.01
CA THR A 150 -14.17 -2.98 2.37
C THR A 150 -13.04 -2.00 2.64
N ASN A 151 -13.21 -1.11 3.61
CA ASN A 151 -12.12 -0.30 4.13
C ASN A 151 -11.38 -0.99 5.28
N ARG A 152 -12.07 -1.89 6.01
CA ARG A 152 -11.57 -2.54 7.22
C ARG A 152 -11.71 -4.05 7.06
N LEU A 153 -10.58 -4.75 7.04
CA LEU A 153 -10.59 -6.21 6.88
C LEU A 153 -11.05 -6.93 8.17
N ASP A 154 -10.73 -6.37 9.34
CA ASP A 154 -11.08 -6.96 10.64
C ASP A 154 -12.56 -6.80 11.01
N SER A 155 -13.34 -5.96 10.31
CA SER A 155 -14.77 -5.79 10.55
C SER A 155 -15.63 -6.84 9.85
N ILE A 156 -15.07 -7.61 8.91
CA ILE A 156 -15.79 -8.65 8.17
C ILE A 156 -15.76 -9.99 8.91
N ASP A 157 -16.84 -10.76 8.82
CA ASP A 157 -16.90 -12.13 9.32
C ASP A 157 -15.75 -13.02 8.77
N PRO A 158 -14.90 -13.61 9.64
CA PRO A 158 -13.81 -14.48 9.21
C PRO A 158 -14.23 -15.71 8.41
N ALA A 159 -15.49 -16.15 8.53
CA ALA A 159 -16.02 -17.27 7.75
C ALA A 159 -16.14 -16.95 6.25
N LEU A 160 -16.35 -15.68 5.88
CA LEU A 160 -16.38 -15.25 4.48
C LEU A 160 -14.99 -15.32 3.83
N ARG A 161 -13.93 -15.17 4.61
CA ARG A 161 -12.52 -15.15 4.18
C ARG A 161 -11.92 -16.54 3.97
N ARG A 162 -12.71 -17.60 4.13
CA ARG A 162 -12.23 -18.97 3.94
C ARG A 162 -12.12 -19.30 2.45
N PRO A 163 -11.11 -20.10 2.04
CA PRO A 163 -11.05 -20.65 0.69
C PRO A 163 -12.36 -21.39 0.33
N GLY A 164 -12.82 -21.25 -0.92
CA GLY A 164 -14.14 -21.63 -1.42
C GLY A 164 -15.14 -20.46 -1.48
N ARG A 165 -14.84 -19.32 -0.82
CA ARG A 165 -15.69 -18.13 -0.77
C ARG A 165 -14.93 -16.93 -1.31
N PHE A 166 -14.39 -16.08 -0.45
CA PHE A 166 -13.39 -15.08 -0.86
C PHE A 166 -12.00 -15.71 -0.83
N ASP A 167 -11.62 -16.32 -1.95
CA ASP A 167 -10.36 -17.07 -2.11
C ASP A 167 -9.14 -16.15 -2.08
N ARG A 168 -9.28 -14.93 -2.59
CA ARG A 168 -8.18 -13.97 -2.73
C ARG A 168 -8.52 -12.66 -2.04
N GLU A 169 -7.55 -12.16 -1.29
CA GLU A 169 -7.60 -10.86 -0.64
C GLU A 169 -6.60 -9.92 -1.33
N PHE A 170 -7.07 -8.77 -1.79
CA PHE A 170 -6.26 -7.74 -2.45
C PHE A 170 -6.15 -6.50 -1.57
N LEU A 171 -4.93 -6.21 -1.14
CA LEU A 171 -4.59 -4.99 -0.41
C LEU A 171 -4.35 -3.84 -1.38
N PHE A 172 -5.14 -2.77 -1.26
CA PHE A 172 -4.94 -1.53 -1.99
C PHE A 172 -4.24 -0.50 -1.10
N ASN A 173 -2.92 -0.42 -1.23
CA ASN A 173 -2.09 0.56 -0.54
C ASN A 173 -2.27 1.98 -1.11
N LEU A 174 -1.74 2.96 -0.40
CA LEU A 174 -1.58 4.31 -0.96
C LEU A 174 -0.60 4.26 -2.15
N PRO A 175 -0.80 5.11 -3.16
CA PRO A 175 0.03 5.07 -4.36
C PRO A 175 1.47 5.56 -4.10
N ASP A 176 2.45 4.81 -4.61
CA ASP A 176 3.87 5.20 -4.66
C ASP A 176 4.09 6.44 -5.54
N LYS A 177 5.25 7.09 -5.43
CA LYS A 177 5.65 8.21 -6.30
C LYS A 177 5.42 7.96 -7.80
N LYS A 178 5.83 6.79 -8.33
CA LYS A 178 5.61 6.41 -9.74
C LYS A 178 4.10 6.32 -10.06
N ALA A 179 3.32 5.70 -9.17
CA ALA A 179 1.88 5.60 -9.29
C ALA A 179 1.17 6.97 -9.23
N ARG A 180 1.57 7.85 -8.31
CA ARG A 180 1.04 9.22 -8.18
C ARG A 180 1.26 10.02 -9.45
N LYS A 181 2.47 9.97 -10.03
CA LYS A 181 2.77 10.61 -11.33
C LYS A 181 1.84 10.08 -12.42
N HIS A 182 1.63 8.77 -12.50
CA HIS A 182 0.76 8.19 -13.51
C HIS A 182 -0.72 8.58 -13.31
N ILE A 183 -1.22 8.61 -12.07
CA ILE A 183 -2.58 9.08 -11.73
C ILE A 183 -2.77 10.54 -12.13
N LEU A 184 -1.77 11.39 -11.86
CA LEU A 184 -1.79 12.80 -12.28
C LEU A 184 -1.86 12.90 -13.80
N GLN A 185 -1.01 12.17 -14.53
CA GLN A 185 -1.01 12.15 -16.00
C GLN A 185 -2.37 11.75 -16.57
N ILE A 186 -3.05 10.75 -15.98
CA ILE A 186 -4.39 10.32 -16.40
C ILE A 186 -5.41 11.46 -16.20
N HIS A 187 -5.40 12.12 -15.04
CA HIS A 187 -6.37 13.19 -14.75
C HIS A 187 -6.10 14.49 -15.52
N THR A 188 -4.87 14.71 -15.97
CA THR A 188 -4.47 15.91 -16.72
C THR A 188 -4.31 15.67 -18.22
N ARG A 189 -4.61 14.46 -18.71
CA ARG A 189 -4.45 14.06 -20.12
C ARG A 189 -5.25 14.95 -21.07
N ASP A 190 -6.47 15.29 -20.66
CA ASP A 190 -7.46 16.00 -21.47
C ASP A 190 -7.36 17.53 -21.28
N TRP A 191 -6.35 18.02 -20.54
CA TRP A 191 -6.16 19.45 -20.27
C TRP A 191 -5.39 20.14 -21.40
N ASN A 192 -5.87 21.34 -21.75
CA ASN A 192 -5.24 22.24 -22.71
C ASN A 192 -5.01 23.61 -22.05
N PRO A 193 -3.75 24.06 -21.85
CA PRO A 193 -2.48 23.39 -22.18
C PRO A 193 -2.16 22.20 -21.27
N ARG A 194 -1.36 21.26 -21.77
CA ARG A 194 -0.85 20.12 -20.99
C ARG A 194 0.21 20.58 -19.98
N LEU A 195 0.24 19.93 -18.82
CA LEU A 195 1.29 20.14 -17.82
C LEU A 195 2.61 19.50 -18.27
N SER A 196 3.73 20.07 -17.84
CA SER A 196 5.05 19.53 -18.15
C SER A 196 5.35 18.29 -17.29
N ASP A 197 5.96 17.26 -17.90
CA ASP A 197 6.40 16.06 -17.18
C ASP A 197 7.30 16.29 -15.96
N PRO A 198 8.29 17.23 -15.97
CA PRO A 198 9.07 17.51 -14.77
C PRO A 198 8.22 18.08 -13.63
N PHE A 199 7.23 18.92 -13.93
CA PHE A 199 6.33 19.48 -12.93
C PHE A 199 5.45 18.39 -12.31
N LEU A 200 4.97 17.43 -13.10
CA LEU A 200 4.23 16.26 -12.59
C LEU A 200 5.11 15.39 -11.67
N GLY A 201 6.41 15.28 -11.96
CA GLY A 201 7.38 14.62 -11.09
C GLY A 201 7.53 15.32 -9.74
N GLU A 202 7.70 16.65 -9.76
CA GLU A 202 7.80 17.47 -8.54
C GLU A 202 6.51 17.41 -7.70
N LEU A 203 5.35 17.46 -8.36
CA LEU A 203 4.06 17.38 -7.67
C LEU A 203 3.85 16.00 -7.04
N ALA A 204 4.23 14.92 -7.73
CA ALA A 204 4.19 13.56 -7.18
C ALA A 204 5.10 13.38 -5.94
N GLU A 205 6.24 14.09 -5.88
CA GLU A 205 7.10 14.13 -4.68
C GLU A 205 6.44 14.86 -3.51
N LYS A 206 5.69 15.93 -3.76
CA LYS A 206 5.03 16.71 -2.71
C LYS A 206 3.72 16.09 -2.22
N CYS A 207 3.03 15.31 -3.06
CA CYS A 207 1.77 14.65 -2.74
C CYS A 207 1.93 13.33 -1.95
N VAL A 208 2.83 13.29 -0.96
CA VAL A 208 3.01 12.12 -0.10
C VAL A 208 1.73 11.85 0.71
N GLY A 209 1.27 10.61 0.72
CA GLY A 209 0.07 10.20 1.47
C GLY A 209 -1.27 10.56 0.84
N TYR A 210 -1.29 11.18 -0.35
CA TYR A 210 -2.51 11.42 -1.11
C TYR A 210 -3.02 10.10 -1.72
N CYS A 211 -4.33 9.87 -1.66
CA CYS A 211 -4.96 8.76 -2.40
C CYS A 211 -5.36 9.21 -3.82
N GLY A 212 -5.78 8.27 -4.67
CA GLY A 212 -6.21 8.59 -6.04
C GLY A 212 -7.38 9.59 -6.08
N ALA A 213 -8.30 9.52 -5.11
CA ALA A 213 -9.38 10.49 -4.97
C ALA A 213 -8.88 11.89 -4.55
N ASP A 214 -7.91 11.99 -3.65
CA ASP A 214 -7.34 13.28 -3.23
C ASP A 214 -6.55 13.93 -4.37
N ILE A 215 -5.82 13.15 -5.18
CA ILE A 215 -5.11 13.66 -6.36
C ILE A 215 -6.10 14.25 -7.37
N LYS A 216 -7.22 13.55 -7.61
CA LYS A 216 -8.29 14.08 -8.45
C LYS A 216 -8.85 15.40 -7.88
N ALA A 217 -9.08 15.44 -6.56
CA ALA A 217 -9.56 16.64 -5.87
C ALA A 217 -8.56 17.81 -5.98
N LEU A 218 -7.26 17.52 -5.90
CA LEU A 218 -6.18 18.50 -6.07
C LEU A 218 -6.20 19.14 -7.46
N CYS A 219 -6.35 18.33 -8.51
CA CYS A 219 -6.48 18.83 -9.87
C CYS A 219 -7.74 19.70 -10.03
N THR A 220 -8.87 19.31 -9.43
CA THR A 220 -10.11 20.12 -9.49
C THR A 220 -10.00 21.43 -8.72
N GLU A 221 -9.40 21.43 -7.53
CA GLU A 221 -9.21 22.64 -6.73
C GLU A 221 -8.23 23.61 -7.38
N ALA A 222 -7.13 23.12 -7.96
CA ALA A 222 -6.21 23.96 -8.71
C ALA A 222 -6.92 24.69 -9.86
N ALA A 223 -7.79 23.99 -10.59
CA ALA A 223 -8.61 24.59 -11.65
C ALA A 223 -9.59 25.65 -11.11
N LEU A 224 -10.24 25.38 -9.98
CA LEU A 224 -11.15 26.34 -9.34
C LEU A 224 -10.41 27.58 -8.81
N ILE A 225 -9.21 27.42 -8.26
CA ILE A 225 -8.38 28.54 -7.79
C ILE A 225 -7.92 29.40 -8.96
N ALA A 226 -7.51 28.81 -10.07
CA ALA A 226 -7.17 29.57 -11.27
C ALA A 226 -8.38 30.36 -11.82
N LEU A 227 -9.57 29.76 -11.78
CA LEU A 227 -10.83 30.43 -12.15
C LEU A 227 -11.16 31.59 -11.19
N ARG A 228 -11.02 31.39 -9.87
CA ARG A 228 -11.17 32.45 -8.85
C ARG A 228 -10.21 33.61 -9.07
N ARG A 229 -8.94 33.31 -9.37
CA ARG A 229 -7.91 34.32 -9.64
C ARG A 229 -8.22 35.13 -10.89
N ARG A 230 -8.68 34.48 -11.97
CA ARG A 230 -8.93 35.14 -13.25
C ARG A 230 -10.23 35.94 -13.25
N TYR A 231 -11.28 35.42 -12.63
CA TYR A 231 -12.64 35.97 -12.68
C TYR A 231 -13.29 36.02 -11.29
N PRO A 232 -12.85 36.93 -10.39
CA PRO A 232 -13.43 37.06 -9.05
C PRO A 232 -14.90 37.52 -9.09
N GLN A 233 -15.28 38.26 -10.13
CA GLN A 233 -16.64 38.76 -10.38
C GLN A 233 -17.73 37.68 -10.41
N ILE A 234 -17.40 36.43 -10.77
CA ILE A 234 -18.35 35.30 -10.81
C ILE A 234 -18.97 35.06 -9.43
N TYR A 235 -18.21 35.31 -8.35
CA TYR A 235 -18.67 35.08 -6.98
C TYR A 235 -19.55 36.21 -6.44
N MET A 236 -19.59 37.36 -7.11
CA MET A 236 -20.39 38.52 -6.70
C MET A 236 -21.74 38.57 -7.43
N SER A 237 -21.85 37.99 -8.62
CA SER A 237 -23.06 38.01 -9.44
C SER A 237 -23.82 36.68 -9.40
N SER A 238 -25.13 36.70 -9.22
CA SER A 238 -25.98 35.50 -9.35
C SER A 238 -26.30 35.10 -10.80
N GLN A 239 -25.95 35.95 -11.78
CA GLN A 239 -26.19 35.71 -13.20
C GLN A 239 -24.95 35.10 -13.88
N LYS A 240 -25.17 34.26 -14.90
CA LYS A 240 -24.10 33.63 -15.69
C LYS A 240 -23.42 34.67 -16.60
N LEU A 241 -22.18 35.02 -16.29
CA LEU A 241 -21.36 35.91 -17.11
C LEU A 241 -20.76 35.18 -18.31
N GLN A 242 -20.54 35.91 -19.41
CA GLN A 242 -19.80 35.41 -20.57
C GLN A 242 -18.29 35.46 -20.26
N LEU A 243 -17.65 34.28 -20.25
CA LEU A 243 -16.24 34.13 -19.89
C LEU A 243 -15.44 33.67 -21.10
N ASP A 244 -14.22 34.18 -21.22
CA ASP A 244 -13.24 33.65 -22.15
C ASP A 244 -12.44 32.53 -21.46
N VAL A 245 -12.84 31.29 -21.75
CA VAL A 245 -12.28 30.07 -21.16
C VAL A 245 -10.79 29.91 -21.52
N SER A 246 -10.37 30.43 -22.68
CA SER A 246 -8.98 30.30 -23.14
C SER A 246 -7.99 31.06 -22.26
N SER A 247 -8.47 32.09 -21.54
CA SER A 247 -7.63 32.91 -20.66
C SER A 247 -7.34 32.26 -19.30
N VAL A 248 -8.01 31.15 -18.96
CA VAL A 248 -7.82 30.44 -17.70
C VAL A 248 -6.65 29.47 -17.83
N VAL A 249 -5.46 29.95 -17.48
CA VAL A 249 -4.22 29.14 -17.44
C VAL A 249 -3.84 28.86 -15.99
N LEU A 250 -3.55 27.59 -15.70
CA LEU A 250 -3.07 27.14 -14.39
C LEU A 250 -1.61 27.56 -14.16
N SER A 251 -1.29 27.98 -12.94
CA SER A 251 0.08 28.25 -12.49
C SER A 251 0.48 27.33 -11.34
N ALA A 252 1.79 27.23 -11.06
CA ALA A 252 2.30 26.46 -9.94
C ALA A 252 1.80 26.96 -8.57
N GLN A 253 1.48 28.27 -8.45
CA GLN A 253 0.92 28.85 -7.23
C GLN A 253 -0.50 28.33 -6.95
N ASP A 254 -1.28 28.05 -8.00
CA ASP A 254 -2.64 27.52 -7.85
C ASP A 254 -2.60 26.12 -7.24
N PHE A 255 -1.66 25.29 -7.68
CA PHE A 255 -1.41 23.97 -7.07
C PHE A 255 -0.93 24.09 -5.62
N TYR A 256 -0.02 25.03 -5.33
CA TYR A 256 0.45 25.25 -3.97
C TYR A 256 -0.69 25.63 -3.02
N HIS A 257 -1.58 26.55 -3.42
CA HIS A 257 -2.76 26.90 -2.64
C HIS A 257 -3.77 25.75 -2.53
N ALA A 258 -3.93 24.95 -3.59
CA ALA A 258 -4.78 23.76 -3.56
C ALA A 258 -4.27 22.73 -2.53
N MET A 259 -2.96 22.52 -2.45
CA MET A 259 -2.34 21.62 -1.47
C MET A 259 -2.51 22.09 -0.02
N GLN A 260 -2.60 23.40 0.22
CA GLN A 260 -2.87 23.94 1.56
C GLN A 260 -4.31 23.70 2.01
N ASN A 261 -5.26 23.67 1.08
CA ASN A 261 -6.68 23.47 1.38
C ASN A 261 -7.05 21.98 1.51
N ILE A 262 -6.32 21.09 0.83
CA ILE A 262 -6.64 19.65 0.81
C ILE A 262 -5.86 18.93 1.89
N VAL A 263 -6.60 18.36 2.85
CA VAL A 263 -6.05 17.42 3.83
C VAL A 263 -5.91 16.04 3.18
N PRO A 264 -4.72 15.40 3.15
CA PRO A 264 -4.53 14.08 2.54
C PRO A 264 -5.24 12.96 3.31
N ALA A 265 -5.62 11.89 2.60
CA ALA A 265 -6.28 10.73 3.19
C ALA A 265 -5.43 10.01 4.25
N SER A 266 -4.09 10.00 4.11
CA SER A 266 -3.21 9.50 5.16
C SER A 266 -3.51 10.23 6.48
N GLN A 267 -3.40 11.56 6.53
CA GLN A 267 -3.63 12.32 7.76
C GLN A 267 -5.04 12.15 8.35
N ARG A 268 -6.05 11.79 7.54
CA ARG A 268 -7.41 11.49 8.02
C ARG A 268 -7.54 10.14 8.71
N ALA A 269 -6.75 9.13 8.34
CA ALA A 269 -6.92 7.74 8.79
C ALA A 269 -5.68 7.13 9.48
N VAL A 270 -4.48 7.44 9.01
CA VAL A 270 -3.17 6.93 9.48
C VAL A 270 -2.13 8.03 9.36
N THR A 271 -1.58 8.52 10.49
CA THR A 271 -0.54 9.55 10.47
C THR A 271 0.63 9.13 9.58
N SER A 272 0.81 9.80 8.45
CA SER A 272 1.94 9.55 7.55
C SER A 272 3.23 9.85 8.30
N SER A 273 4.07 8.83 8.46
CA SER A 273 5.36 8.94 9.16
C SER A 273 6.51 9.36 8.22
N GLY A 274 6.28 9.36 6.91
CA GLY A 274 7.28 9.71 5.90
C GLY A 274 7.08 11.10 5.32
N HIS A 275 8.15 11.92 5.36
CA HIS A 275 8.24 13.20 4.65
C HIS A 275 9.64 13.32 4.04
N ALA A 276 9.72 13.85 2.82
CA ALA A 276 11.01 14.12 2.20
C ALA A 276 11.80 15.17 3.01
N LEU A 277 13.14 15.12 2.93
CA LEU A 277 13.98 16.18 3.50
C LEU A 277 13.60 17.52 2.88
N SER A 278 13.32 18.51 3.73
CA SER A 278 13.09 19.89 3.29
C SER A 278 14.30 20.38 2.50
N PRO A 279 14.10 21.08 1.36
CA PRO A 279 15.21 21.56 0.54
C PRO A 279 16.15 22.49 1.32
N VAL A 280 15.63 23.17 2.35
CA VAL A 280 16.40 24.05 3.22
C VAL A 280 17.38 23.27 4.10
N ILE A 281 16.98 22.11 4.63
CA ILE A 281 17.78 21.31 5.57
C ILE A 281 18.61 20.26 4.84
N ARG A 282 18.22 19.89 3.61
CA ARG A 282 18.90 18.89 2.79
C ARG A 282 20.43 19.06 2.74
N PRO A 283 21.01 20.26 2.49
CA PRO A 283 22.46 20.41 2.44
C PRO A 283 23.20 20.03 3.73
N LEU A 284 22.56 20.17 4.90
CA LEU A 284 23.15 19.84 6.21
C LEU A 284 23.20 18.33 6.47
N LEU A 285 22.17 17.61 6.02
CA LEU A 285 21.94 16.22 6.38
C LEU A 285 22.20 15.22 5.24
N GLU A 286 22.42 15.69 4.02
CA GLU A 286 22.57 14.84 2.83
C GLU A 286 23.70 13.81 2.96
N ARG A 287 24.88 14.21 3.48
CA ARG A 287 26.00 13.28 3.70
C ARG A 287 25.67 12.18 4.70
N THR A 288 24.97 12.53 5.77
CA THR A 288 24.54 11.57 6.80
C THR A 288 23.47 10.66 6.24
N PHE A 289 22.55 11.22 5.45
CA PHE A 289 21.48 10.47 4.81
C PHE A 289 22.00 9.45 3.80
N THR A 290 22.99 9.79 2.96
CA THR A 290 23.58 8.82 2.02
C THR A 290 24.29 7.68 2.73
N LYS A 291 25.06 7.96 3.79
CA LYS A 291 25.68 6.91 4.63
C LYS A 291 24.63 6.01 5.27
N LEU A 292 23.53 6.60 5.73
CA LEU A 292 22.42 5.87 6.32
C LEU A 292 21.71 4.97 5.28
N LEU A 293 21.58 5.41 4.03
CA LEU A 293 21.08 4.56 2.94
C LEU A 293 22.01 3.39 2.64
N GLU A 294 23.33 3.60 2.65
CA GLU A 294 24.31 2.51 2.49
C GLU A 294 24.18 1.46 3.61
N VAL A 295 24.03 1.88 4.86
CA VAL A 295 23.80 0.98 6.00
C VAL A 295 22.46 0.27 5.86
N LEU A 296 21.41 0.98 5.45
CA LEU A 296 20.09 0.41 5.21
C LEU A 296 20.14 -0.69 4.14
N HIS A 297 20.90 -0.51 3.06
CA HIS A 297 21.02 -1.53 2.01
C HIS A 297 21.73 -2.80 2.51
N LYS A 298 22.69 -2.66 3.44
CA LYS A 298 23.33 -3.81 4.10
C LYS A 298 22.39 -4.54 5.04
N VAL A 299 21.65 -3.80 5.88
CA VAL A 299 20.76 -4.38 6.91
C VAL A 299 19.48 -4.95 6.28
N PHE A 300 18.95 -4.25 5.27
CA PHE A 300 17.69 -4.57 4.60
C PHE A 300 17.88 -4.57 3.06
N PRO A 301 18.50 -5.62 2.50
CA PRO A 301 18.72 -5.74 1.05
C PRO A 301 17.42 -5.79 0.23
N HIS A 302 16.30 -6.11 0.87
CA HIS A 302 14.97 -6.04 0.26
C HIS A 302 14.57 -4.62 -0.19
N ALA A 303 15.24 -3.57 0.28
CA ALA A 303 15.01 -2.20 -0.17
C ALA A 303 15.35 -1.97 -1.65
N GLU A 304 16.26 -2.75 -2.24
CA GLU A 304 16.85 -2.47 -3.56
C GLU A 304 16.06 -3.01 -4.77
N PHE A 305 14.96 -3.74 -4.60
CA PHE A 305 14.12 -4.22 -5.73
C PHE A 305 13.38 -3.10 -6.51
N SER A 306 13.85 -1.84 -6.42
CA SER A 306 13.39 -0.72 -7.23
C SER A 306 14.43 -0.09 -8.13
N GLN A 307 15.72 -0.48 -8.09
CA GLN A 307 16.72 0.07 -9.01
C GLN A 307 17.02 -0.82 -10.24
N GLY A 308 16.22 -1.87 -10.46
CA GLY A 308 16.14 -2.56 -11.74
C GLY A 308 15.32 -1.77 -12.77
N ASP A 309 15.72 -0.54 -13.10
CA ASP A 309 15.23 0.19 -14.26
C ASP A 309 15.90 -0.38 -15.53
N LYS A 310 15.45 -1.55 -16.03
CA LYS A 310 15.55 -1.94 -17.46
C LYS A 310 14.38 -2.87 -17.83
N SER A 311 13.72 -2.52 -18.93
CA SER A 311 12.59 -3.16 -19.67
C SER A 311 11.19 -3.17 -19.04
N GLU A 312 10.38 -2.22 -19.53
CA GLU A 312 8.98 -2.33 -19.99
C GLU A 312 8.05 -3.41 -19.38
N ASP A 313 7.03 -2.95 -18.64
CA ASP A 313 5.62 -3.39 -18.68
C ASP A 313 5.28 -4.89 -18.77
N VAL A 314 6.05 -5.76 -18.12
CA VAL A 314 5.56 -7.05 -17.61
C VAL A 314 6.10 -7.24 -16.19
N PRO A 315 5.25 -7.38 -15.16
CA PRO A 315 5.73 -7.62 -13.81
C PRO A 315 6.55 -8.90 -13.76
N SER A 316 7.61 -8.87 -12.97
CA SER A 316 8.58 -9.90 -12.59
C SER A 316 8.01 -11.18 -11.95
N LEU A 317 6.88 -11.67 -12.45
CA LEU A 317 6.32 -13.01 -12.25
C LEU A 317 6.74 -13.98 -13.37
N ILE A 318 7.35 -13.46 -14.44
CA ILE A 318 8.20 -14.28 -15.30
C ILE A 318 9.46 -14.51 -14.46
N LEU A 319 9.48 -15.66 -13.76
CA LEU A 319 10.73 -16.29 -13.35
C LEU A 319 11.68 -16.17 -14.53
N ASP A 320 12.86 -15.60 -14.32
CA ASP A 320 13.95 -15.71 -15.30
C ASP A 320 14.07 -17.19 -15.62
N ASP A 321 13.52 -17.60 -16.75
CA ASP A 321 13.59 -18.95 -17.30
C ASP A 321 14.98 -19.10 -17.92
N SER A 322 16.00 -18.66 -17.18
CA SER A 322 17.39 -18.93 -17.48
C SER A 322 17.56 -20.42 -17.30
N GLU A 323 17.30 -21.14 -18.38
CA GLU A 323 17.56 -22.55 -18.67
C GLU A 323 18.38 -23.28 -17.59
N ASP A 324 17.75 -23.59 -16.46
CA ASP A 324 18.26 -24.59 -15.55
C ASP A 324 17.90 -25.95 -16.17
N GLU A 325 18.71 -26.40 -17.14
CA GLU A 325 18.66 -27.77 -17.71
C GLU A 325 18.78 -28.88 -16.63
N ASN A 326 18.97 -28.49 -15.36
CA ASN A 326 19.06 -29.37 -14.20
C ASN A 326 17.86 -29.26 -13.24
N ALA A 327 16.74 -28.64 -13.64
CA ALA A 327 15.51 -28.71 -12.87
C ALA A 327 15.01 -30.17 -12.89
N SER A 328 15.19 -30.87 -11.77
CA SER A 328 14.66 -32.22 -11.56
C SER A 328 13.17 -32.23 -11.89
N THR A 329 12.74 -33.04 -12.85
CA THR A 329 11.32 -33.19 -13.20
C THR A 329 10.51 -33.60 -11.96
N ILE A 330 9.54 -32.76 -11.58
CA ILE A 330 8.62 -32.98 -10.45
C ILE A 330 7.63 -34.13 -10.75
N PHE A 331 7.48 -34.48 -12.03
CA PHE A 331 6.61 -35.57 -12.47
C PHE A 331 7.28 -36.92 -12.24
N GLU A 332 6.52 -37.87 -11.68
CA GLU A 332 6.87 -39.28 -11.67
C GLU A 332 7.02 -39.76 -13.12
N THR A 333 8.25 -39.76 -13.61
CA THR A 333 8.53 -40.26 -14.95
C THR A 333 8.47 -41.78 -14.86
N SER A 334 7.33 -42.37 -15.22
CA SER A 334 7.29 -43.79 -15.56
C SER A 334 8.12 -43.98 -16.82
N CYS A 335 9.39 -44.36 -16.63
CA CYS A 335 10.31 -44.67 -17.69
C CYS A 335 9.84 -45.92 -18.46
N HIS A 336 9.00 -45.70 -19.46
CA HIS A 336 8.71 -46.65 -20.53
C HIS A 336 9.11 -46.06 -21.87
N SER A 337 10.42 -46.04 -22.14
CA SER A 337 10.99 -46.46 -23.42
C SER A 337 12.52 -46.35 -23.41
N GLY A 338 13.17 -47.51 -23.39
CA GLY A 338 14.47 -47.84 -24.01
C GLY A 338 15.64 -46.87 -23.91
N SER A 339 16.48 -47.02 -22.88
CA SER A 339 17.89 -47.48 -23.00
C SER A 339 18.69 -47.21 -21.71
N PRO A 340 19.48 -48.17 -21.18
CA PRO A 340 20.28 -47.95 -19.98
C PRO A 340 21.73 -47.63 -20.39
N LYS A 341 22.23 -46.41 -20.09
CA LYS A 341 23.67 -46.14 -19.94
C LYS A 341 23.94 -44.72 -19.45
N LYS A 342 24.10 -44.59 -18.13
CA LYS A 342 25.24 -43.99 -17.42
C LYS A 342 24.81 -43.71 -15.97
N GLN A 343 25.29 -44.55 -15.07
CA GLN A 343 25.28 -44.26 -13.64
C GLN A 343 26.26 -43.10 -13.40
N SER A 344 25.76 -41.95 -12.98
CA SER A 344 26.57 -40.87 -12.40
C SER A 344 26.11 -40.62 -10.97
N SER A 345 27.00 -40.97 -10.04
CA SER A 345 27.19 -40.42 -8.69
C SER A 345 25.96 -39.97 -7.89
N ALA A 346 25.74 -40.65 -6.76
CA ALA A 346 24.88 -40.28 -5.64
C ALA A 346 24.45 -38.80 -5.62
N ALA A 347 23.31 -38.52 -6.26
CA ALA A 347 22.66 -37.23 -6.21
C ALA A 347 22.20 -37.03 -4.78
N ILE A 348 22.87 -36.12 -4.06
CA ILE A 348 22.37 -35.57 -2.80
C ILE A 348 20.93 -35.14 -3.09
N HIS A 349 19.95 -35.77 -2.43
CA HIS A 349 18.54 -35.41 -2.54
C HIS A 349 18.37 -33.95 -2.11
N LYS A 350 18.47 -33.02 -3.07
CA LYS A 350 18.05 -31.64 -2.85
C LYS A 350 16.52 -31.68 -2.72
N PRO A 351 15.94 -31.10 -1.67
CA PRO A 351 14.49 -31.01 -1.58
C PRO A 351 13.97 -30.26 -2.81
N TYR A 352 12.91 -30.76 -3.45
CA TYR A 352 12.32 -30.17 -4.66
C TYR A 352 11.99 -28.67 -4.52
N LEU A 353 11.78 -28.20 -3.29
CA LEU A 353 11.45 -26.80 -2.95
C LEU A 353 12.65 -25.98 -2.45
N HIS A 354 13.89 -26.41 -2.74
CA HIS A 354 15.12 -25.74 -2.27
C HIS A 354 15.24 -24.28 -2.73
N PHE A 355 14.57 -23.87 -3.82
CA PHE A 355 14.55 -22.48 -4.30
C PHE A 355 13.99 -21.50 -3.25
N THR A 356 13.02 -21.94 -2.43
CA THR A 356 12.38 -21.11 -1.39
C THR A 356 13.33 -20.68 -0.27
N MET A 357 14.45 -21.40 -0.10
CA MET A 357 15.44 -21.16 0.96
C MET A 357 16.82 -20.76 0.43
N SER A 358 16.95 -20.66 -0.89
CA SER A 358 18.23 -20.29 -1.49
C SER A 358 18.46 -18.79 -1.40
N ALA A 359 19.56 -18.39 -0.76
CA ALA A 359 20.01 -16.99 -0.67
C ALA A 359 20.26 -16.34 -2.05
N TYR A 360 20.31 -17.14 -3.11
CA TYR A 360 20.45 -16.70 -4.50
C TYR A 360 19.15 -16.10 -5.06
N HIS A 361 17.99 -16.68 -4.74
CA HIS A 361 16.70 -16.23 -5.27
C HIS A 361 16.02 -15.19 -4.37
N GLN A 362 16.32 -15.19 -3.07
CA GLN A 362 15.79 -14.21 -2.13
C GLN A 362 16.89 -13.76 -1.17
N PRO A 363 17.22 -12.46 -1.10
CA PRO A 363 18.19 -11.99 -0.13
C PRO A 363 17.63 -12.24 1.27
N THR A 364 18.41 -12.84 2.16
CA THR A 364 17.97 -13.17 3.51
C THR A 364 18.50 -12.12 4.49
N SER A 365 17.59 -11.40 5.15
CA SER A 365 17.94 -10.58 6.32
C SER A 365 17.58 -11.34 7.59
N TYR A 366 18.52 -11.49 8.52
CA TYR A 366 18.25 -12.00 9.86
C TYR A 366 17.79 -10.85 10.75
N ARG A 367 16.48 -10.79 11.06
CA ARG A 367 15.87 -9.79 11.97
C ARG A 367 16.45 -8.37 11.83
N PRO A 368 16.21 -7.69 10.70
CA PRO A 368 16.84 -6.39 10.42
C PRO A 368 16.39 -5.31 11.42
N ARG A 369 17.35 -4.73 12.14
CA ARG A 369 17.15 -3.69 13.16
C ARG A 369 18.05 -2.50 12.89
N LEU A 370 17.53 -1.29 13.06
CA LEU A 370 18.32 -0.06 12.96
C LEU A 370 17.89 0.93 14.05
N LEU A 371 18.85 1.35 14.86
CA LEU A 371 18.69 2.40 15.86
C LEU A 371 19.49 3.63 15.42
N LEU A 372 18.80 4.76 15.24
CA LEU A 372 19.42 6.06 15.02
C LEU A 372 19.62 6.73 16.39
N SER A 373 20.87 6.85 16.83
CA SER A 373 21.25 7.53 18.07
C SER A 373 22.01 8.83 17.74
N GLY A 374 21.70 9.90 18.47
CA GLY A 374 22.36 11.18 18.33
C GLY A 374 22.04 12.08 19.51
N GLU A 375 22.75 13.20 19.61
CA GLU A 375 22.43 14.22 20.61
C GLU A 375 21.04 14.83 20.36
N ARG A 376 20.42 15.35 21.43
CA ARG A 376 19.15 16.10 21.35
C ARG A 376 19.24 17.21 20.30
N GLY A 377 18.27 17.24 19.39
CA GLY A 377 18.21 18.24 18.32
C GLY A 377 19.05 17.95 17.08
N SER A 378 19.66 16.77 16.94
CA SER A 378 20.41 16.40 15.72
C SER A 378 19.51 16.04 14.52
N GLY A 379 18.18 16.11 14.68
CA GLY A 379 17.21 15.92 13.61
C GLY A 379 16.92 14.46 13.25
N GLN A 380 17.27 13.50 14.12
CA GLN A 380 16.99 12.07 13.92
C GLN A 380 15.51 11.80 13.69
N THR A 381 14.67 12.26 14.61
CA THR A 381 13.24 11.94 14.63
C THR A 381 12.43 12.86 13.73
N SER A 382 12.84 14.14 13.62
CA SER A 382 12.10 15.14 12.84
C SER A 382 12.39 15.12 11.34
N HIS A 383 13.62 14.75 10.92
CA HIS A 383 14.05 14.90 9.53
C HIS A 383 14.61 13.61 8.93
N LEU A 384 15.57 12.96 9.57
CA LEU A 384 16.25 11.79 8.99
C LEU A 384 15.35 10.55 8.92
N ALA A 385 14.70 10.16 10.02
CA ALA A 385 13.85 8.98 10.02
C ALA A 385 12.63 9.13 9.09
N PRO A 386 11.88 10.25 9.08
CA PRO A 386 10.81 10.46 8.10
C PRO A 386 11.30 10.44 6.65
N ALA A 387 12.50 10.95 6.37
CA ALA A 387 13.08 10.90 5.03
C ALA A 387 13.46 9.48 4.60
N LEU A 388 13.96 8.66 5.53
CA LEU A 388 14.22 7.24 5.32
C LEU A 388 12.91 6.51 5.01
N LEU A 389 11.87 6.74 5.82
CA LEU A 389 10.54 6.17 5.58
C LEU A 389 9.93 6.62 4.25
N HIS A 390 10.20 7.85 3.81
CA HIS A 390 9.79 8.34 2.49
C HIS A 390 10.51 7.61 1.34
N THR A 391 11.78 7.24 1.49
CA THR A 391 12.44 6.38 0.49
C THR A 391 11.89 4.95 0.46
N LEU A 392 11.32 4.50 1.57
CA LEU A 392 10.72 3.19 1.76
C LEU A 392 9.20 3.18 1.57
N GLU A 393 8.63 4.15 0.84
CA GLU A 393 7.18 4.32 0.62
C GLU A 393 6.45 3.07 0.11
N LYS A 394 7.15 2.14 -0.55
CA LYS A 394 6.58 0.88 -1.05
C LYS A 394 6.16 -0.09 0.04
N PHE A 395 6.78 0.02 1.21
CA PHE A 395 6.54 -0.88 2.34
C PHE A 395 5.49 -0.31 3.28
N SER A 396 4.72 -1.19 3.91
CA SER A 396 3.78 -0.77 4.96
C SER A 396 4.57 -0.30 6.18
N VAL A 397 4.32 0.93 6.61
CA VAL A 397 4.94 1.50 7.82
C VAL A 397 3.93 1.50 8.95
N HIS A 398 4.29 0.82 10.04
CA HIS A 398 3.53 0.71 11.27
C HIS A 398 4.21 1.52 12.36
N ARG A 399 3.61 2.65 12.75
CA ARG A 399 4.16 3.52 13.80
C ARG A 399 3.74 3.02 15.17
N LEU A 400 4.71 2.77 16.05
CA LEU A 400 4.49 2.42 17.45
C LEU A 400 5.02 3.56 18.33
N ASP A 401 4.10 4.44 18.71
CA ASP A 401 4.35 5.67 19.47
C ASP A 401 3.40 5.70 20.69
N LEU A 402 3.67 6.52 21.70
CA LEU A 402 2.80 6.64 22.88
C LEU A 402 1.35 6.98 22.49
N PRO A 403 1.09 7.96 21.58
CA PRO A 403 -0.28 8.23 21.13
C PRO A 403 -0.91 7.04 20.41
N ALA A 404 -0.13 6.24 19.65
CA ALA A 404 -0.67 5.08 18.97
C ALA A 404 -1.15 4.01 19.97
N LEU A 405 -0.42 3.82 21.07
CA LEU A 405 -0.77 2.84 22.11
C LEU A 405 -1.95 3.29 22.98
N TYR A 406 -2.02 4.59 23.31
CA TYR A 406 -3.04 5.13 24.22
C TYR A 406 -4.24 5.80 23.53
N SER A 407 -4.25 5.91 22.19
CA SER A 407 -5.35 6.53 21.44
C SER A 407 -6.68 5.80 21.56
N VAL A 408 -6.65 4.47 21.69
CA VAL A 408 -7.85 3.63 21.72
C VAL A 408 -8.19 3.28 23.16
N SER A 409 -9.01 4.09 23.80
CA SER A 409 -9.43 3.90 25.20
C SER A 409 -10.17 2.58 25.47
N ALA A 410 -10.70 1.92 24.43
CA ALA A 410 -11.40 0.65 24.54
C ALA A 410 -10.49 -0.57 24.68
N LYS A 411 -9.19 -0.45 24.38
CA LYS A 411 -8.23 -1.55 24.37
C LYS A 411 -7.11 -1.29 25.37
N THR A 412 -6.54 -2.36 25.92
CA THR A 412 -5.33 -2.22 26.73
C THR A 412 -4.14 -1.89 25.83
N PRO A 413 -3.12 -1.16 26.32
CA PRO A 413 -1.94 -0.82 25.51
C PRO A 413 -1.17 -2.08 25.06
N GLU A 414 -1.23 -3.18 25.82
CA GLU A 414 -0.68 -4.48 25.45
C GLU A 414 -1.39 -5.08 24.21
N GLU A 415 -2.73 -5.02 24.17
CA GLU A 415 -3.51 -5.50 23.03
C GLU A 415 -3.22 -4.66 21.79
N SER A 416 -3.10 -3.33 21.96
CA SER A 416 -2.76 -2.40 20.89
C SER A 416 -1.37 -2.67 20.32
N CYS A 417 -0.37 -2.92 21.17
CA CYS A 417 0.97 -3.34 20.76
C CYS A 417 0.92 -4.66 19.97
N ALA A 418 0.23 -5.67 20.50
CA ALA A 418 0.07 -6.97 19.83
C ALA A 418 -0.66 -6.85 18.48
N GLN A 419 -1.65 -5.97 18.37
CA GLN A 419 -2.35 -5.71 17.12
C GLN A 419 -1.42 -5.15 16.04
N ILE A 420 -0.60 -4.14 16.38
CA ILE A 420 0.35 -3.53 15.44
C ILE A 420 1.34 -4.59 14.91
N PHE A 421 1.87 -5.45 15.78
CA PHE A 421 2.76 -6.53 15.35
C PHE A 421 2.05 -7.59 14.49
N ARG A 422 0.77 -7.90 14.76
CA ARG A 422 -0.02 -8.81 13.90
C ARG A 422 -0.26 -8.20 12.53
N GLU A 423 -0.53 -6.91 12.44
CA GLU A 423 -0.69 -6.19 11.17
C GLU A 423 0.63 -6.10 10.39
N ALA A 424 1.75 -5.85 11.08
CA ALA A 424 3.09 -5.89 10.50
C ALA A 424 3.43 -7.27 9.93
N ARG A 425 3.07 -8.35 10.64
CA ARG A 425 3.25 -9.73 10.18
C ARG A 425 2.35 -10.12 9.00
N ARG A 426 1.19 -9.48 8.84
CA ARG A 426 0.29 -9.72 7.69
C ARG A 426 0.78 -9.01 6.42
N THR A 427 1.44 -7.88 6.58
CA THR A 427 1.84 -6.99 5.47
C THR A 427 3.32 -7.11 5.12
N VAL A 428 3.90 -8.30 5.26
CA VAL A 428 5.31 -8.57 4.96
C VAL A 428 5.58 -8.38 3.47
N PRO A 429 6.65 -7.68 3.05
CA PRO A 429 7.64 -6.94 3.87
C PRO A 429 7.13 -5.64 4.49
N SER A 430 7.42 -5.40 5.78
CA SER A 430 6.89 -4.26 6.55
C SER A 430 7.94 -3.59 7.46
N ILE A 431 7.65 -2.36 7.88
CA ILE A 431 8.52 -1.55 8.73
C ILE A 431 7.78 -1.19 10.02
N VAL A 432 8.38 -1.47 11.16
CA VAL A 432 7.91 -1.01 12.47
C VAL A 432 8.76 0.19 12.89
N TYR A 433 8.14 1.36 12.99
CA TYR A 433 8.81 2.61 13.33
C TYR A 433 8.50 3.05 14.76
N MET A 434 9.53 3.18 15.59
CA MET A 434 9.45 3.62 16.99
C MET A 434 10.20 4.95 17.18
N PRO A 435 9.47 6.09 17.25
CA PRO A 435 10.06 7.38 17.56
C PRO A 435 10.47 7.45 19.05
N HIS A 436 11.55 8.16 19.36
CA HIS A 436 12.00 8.47 20.73
C HIS A 436 11.97 7.27 21.70
N ILE A 437 12.66 6.19 21.33
CA ILE A 437 12.60 4.92 22.07
C ILE A 437 13.03 5.04 23.54
N GLY A 438 13.93 5.97 23.87
CA GLY A 438 14.34 6.25 25.25
C GLY A 438 13.16 6.71 26.11
N ASP A 439 12.52 7.82 25.73
CA ASP A 439 11.35 8.38 26.43
C ASP A 439 10.17 7.40 26.42
N TRP A 440 9.99 6.68 25.31
CA TRP A 440 8.98 5.64 25.19
C TRP A 440 9.20 4.52 26.22
N TRP A 441 10.44 4.07 26.39
CA TRP A 441 10.76 3.01 27.35
C TRP A 441 10.45 3.47 28.77
N GLU A 442 10.85 4.69 29.15
CA GLU A 442 10.61 5.24 30.49
C GLU A 442 9.11 5.43 30.79
N ALA A 443 8.32 5.89 29.82
CA ALA A 443 6.90 6.19 30.01
C ALA A 443 5.99 4.96 30.08
N VAL A 444 6.38 3.85 29.45
CA VAL A 444 5.55 2.65 29.29
C VAL A 444 5.68 1.71 30.50
N SER A 445 4.58 1.04 30.87
CA SER A 445 4.55 0.06 31.97
C SER A 445 5.41 -1.19 31.67
N GLU A 446 5.89 -1.84 32.72
CA GLU A 446 6.67 -3.09 32.61
C GLU A 446 5.91 -4.21 31.88
N THR A 447 4.58 -4.25 32.01
CA THR A 447 3.72 -5.21 31.30
C THR A 447 3.83 -5.06 29.79
N VAL A 448 3.72 -3.83 29.28
CA VAL A 448 3.82 -3.56 27.85
C VAL A 448 5.24 -3.81 27.36
N ARG A 449 6.28 -3.45 28.12
CA ARG A 449 7.68 -3.78 27.79
C ARG A 449 7.89 -5.29 27.64
N ALA A 450 7.38 -6.08 28.58
CA ALA A 450 7.46 -7.54 28.51
C ALA A 450 6.73 -8.09 27.28
N THR A 451 5.51 -7.62 27.00
CA THR A 451 4.76 -8.05 25.80
C THR A 451 5.50 -7.69 24.51
N PHE A 452 6.11 -6.51 24.44
CA PHE A 452 6.92 -6.08 23.29
C PHE A 452 8.13 -7.01 23.08
N LEU A 453 8.85 -7.34 24.14
CA LEU A 453 9.99 -8.26 24.08
C LEU A 453 9.57 -9.66 23.63
N THR A 454 8.45 -10.18 24.13
CA THR A 454 7.90 -11.47 23.69
C THR A 454 7.54 -11.43 22.20
N LEU A 455 6.82 -10.38 21.75
CA LEU A 455 6.45 -10.23 20.33
C LEU A 455 7.67 -10.13 19.42
N LEU A 456 8.74 -9.46 19.86
CA LEU A 456 9.98 -9.33 19.11
C LEU A 456 10.74 -10.66 19.03
N GLN A 457 10.66 -11.51 20.06
CA GLN A 457 11.23 -12.86 20.07
C GLN A 457 10.43 -13.84 19.21
N ASP A 458 9.11 -13.66 19.15
CA ASP A 458 8.19 -14.48 18.34
C ASP A 458 8.31 -14.23 16.83
N ILE A 459 8.94 -13.13 16.40
CA ILE A 459 9.16 -12.86 14.97
C ILE A 459 10.11 -13.91 14.39
N PRO A 460 9.72 -14.62 13.31
CA PRO A 460 10.60 -15.59 12.65
C PRO A 460 11.92 -14.96 12.20
N SER A 461 13.02 -15.70 12.29
CA SER A 461 14.38 -15.19 12.05
C SER A 461 14.58 -14.52 10.69
N PHE A 462 13.98 -15.06 9.64
CA PHE A 462 14.13 -14.59 8.25
C PHE A 462 12.92 -13.81 7.74
N SER A 463 12.02 -13.38 8.62
CA SER A 463 10.91 -12.53 8.22
C SER A 463 11.42 -11.11 7.92
N PRO A 464 11.13 -10.52 6.75
CA PRO A 464 11.60 -9.19 6.37
C PRO A 464 10.72 -8.11 7.04
N ILE A 465 10.79 -8.05 8.37
CA ILE A 465 10.19 -7.01 9.21
C ILE A 465 11.34 -6.15 9.72
N PHE A 466 11.39 -4.91 9.25
CA PHE A 466 12.43 -3.95 9.62
C PHE A 466 12.02 -3.12 10.83
N LEU A 467 12.79 -3.20 11.92
CA LEU A 467 12.58 -2.38 13.11
C LEU A 467 13.45 -1.12 13.03
N LEU A 468 12.82 0.04 12.85
CA LEU A 468 13.49 1.33 12.85
C LEU A 468 13.17 2.07 14.16
N SER A 469 14.19 2.43 14.91
CA SER A 469 14.06 3.18 16.15
C SER A 469 14.92 4.44 16.14
N THR A 470 14.46 5.48 16.83
CA THR A 470 15.20 6.74 17.00
C THR A 470 15.39 7.05 18.47
N SER A 471 16.56 7.55 18.85
CA SER A 471 16.87 8.00 20.20
C SER A 471 17.57 9.35 20.20
N GLU A 472 17.25 10.19 21.18
CA GLU A 472 17.93 11.48 21.43
C GLU A 472 18.96 11.44 22.57
N SER A 473 19.15 10.27 23.16
CA SER A 473 20.23 10.00 24.10
C SER A 473 21.36 9.22 23.42
N MET A 474 22.55 9.33 23.99
CA MET A 474 23.67 8.49 23.60
C MET A 474 23.34 7.03 23.90
N PHE A 475 23.84 6.11 23.07
CA PHE A 475 23.62 4.67 23.25
C PHE A 475 24.06 4.18 24.65
N SER A 476 25.08 4.81 25.25
CA SER A 476 25.56 4.53 26.60
C SER A 476 24.49 4.77 27.68
N ASP A 477 23.61 5.74 27.49
CA ASP A 477 22.61 6.16 28.49
C ASP A 477 21.31 5.36 28.39
N LEU A 478 21.15 4.54 27.33
CA LEU A 478 19.95 3.73 27.16
C LEU A 478 19.87 2.58 28.19
N PRO A 479 18.65 2.21 28.61
CA PRO A 479 18.41 1.01 29.41
C PRO A 479 19.08 -0.25 28.85
N GLU A 480 19.52 -1.15 29.73
CA GLU A 480 20.21 -2.39 29.36
C GLU A 480 19.37 -3.30 28.46
N GLU A 481 18.05 -3.31 28.65
CA GLU A 481 17.11 -4.06 27.82
C GLU A 481 17.17 -3.62 26.35
N LEU A 482 17.27 -2.31 26.09
CA LEU A 482 17.39 -1.77 24.74
C LEU A 482 18.76 -2.07 24.11
N LYS A 483 19.83 -2.08 24.93
CA LYS A 483 21.17 -2.50 24.47
C LYS A 483 21.22 -3.97 24.09
N CYS A 484 20.39 -4.81 24.71
CA CYS A 484 20.23 -6.22 24.32
C CYS A 484 19.47 -6.38 22.99
N ILE A 485 18.55 -5.46 22.68
CA ILE A 485 17.77 -5.47 21.44
C ILE A 485 18.63 -5.02 20.25
N PHE A 486 19.40 -3.95 20.39
CA PHE A 486 20.23 -3.37 19.32
C PHE A 486 21.71 -3.67 19.58
N ARG A 487 22.30 -4.56 18.78
CA ARG A 487 23.69 -4.99 18.98
C ARG A 487 24.65 -4.18 18.11
N ILE A 488 25.60 -3.51 18.74
CA ILE A 488 26.66 -2.74 18.06
C ILE A 488 27.47 -3.61 17.07
N GLN A 489 27.66 -4.90 17.39
CA GLN A 489 28.45 -5.83 16.59
C GLN A 489 27.89 -6.10 15.18
N TYR A 490 26.61 -5.82 14.95
CA TYR A 490 25.94 -6.03 13.66
C TYR A 490 25.73 -4.72 12.88
N GLU A 491 26.38 -3.61 13.25
CA GLU A 491 26.17 -2.28 12.67
C GLU A 491 24.70 -1.78 12.75
N GLU A 492 23.90 -2.34 13.66
CA GLU A 492 22.49 -1.98 13.86
C GLU A 492 22.31 -0.60 14.52
N VAL A 493 23.38 0.01 15.04
CA VAL A 493 23.34 1.33 15.69
C VAL A 493 24.08 2.34 14.82
N PHE A 494 23.35 3.32 14.31
CA PHE A 494 23.90 4.42 13.54
C PHE A 494 23.99 5.68 14.40
N TYR A 495 25.21 6.19 14.55
CA TYR A 495 25.48 7.43 15.28
C TYR A 495 25.44 8.64 14.35
N ILE A 496 24.56 9.59 14.67
CA ILE A 496 24.47 10.85 13.94
C ILE A 496 25.58 11.77 14.42
N GLN A 497 26.50 12.08 13.52
CA GLN A 497 27.57 13.03 13.75
C GLN A 497 27.08 14.46 13.51
N ARG A 498 27.67 15.43 14.23
CA ARG A 498 27.39 16.85 14.00
C ARG A 498 27.79 17.24 12.56
N PRO A 499 27.03 18.11 11.89
CA PRO A 499 27.31 18.51 10.52
C PRO A 499 28.67 19.22 10.43
N SER A 500 29.41 18.92 9.37
CA SER A 500 30.74 19.46 9.11
C SER A 500 30.69 20.96 8.77
N GLU A 501 31.84 21.64 8.83
CA GLU A 501 31.93 23.06 8.46
C GLU A 501 31.50 23.29 7.00
N GLU A 502 31.86 22.38 6.10
CA GLU A 502 31.46 22.43 4.69
C GLU A 502 29.94 22.36 4.51
N ASP A 503 29.28 21.49 5.28
CA ASP A 503 27.82 21.32 5.20
C ASP A 503 27.11 22.60 5.70
N ARG A 504 27.63 23.19 6.78
CA ARG A 504 27.13 24.47 7.30
C ARG A 504 27.35 25.60 6.30
N LEU A 505 28.51 25.66 5.65
CA LEU A 505 28.79 26.65 4.60
C LEU A 505 27.83 26.50 3.42
N ARG A 506 27.52 25.27 2.97
CA ARG A 506 26.53 25.03 1.90
C ARG A 506 25.14 25.50 2.29
N PHE A 507 24.73 25.24 3.52
CA PHE A 507 23.45 25.71 4.06
C PHE A 507 23.35 27.24 4.05
N PHE A 508 24.32 27.93 4.65
CA PHE A 508 24.32 29.38 4.70
C PHE A 508 24.52 30.03 3.33
N LYS A 509 25.24 29.39 2.41
CA LYS A 509 25.38 29.86 1.04
C LYS A 509 24.03 29.95 0.34
N GLY A 510 23.20 28.91 0.41
CA GLY A 510 21.86 28.95 -0.19
C GLY A 510 20.99 30.06 0.39
N LEU A 511 21.00 30.22 1.72
CA LEU A 511 20.11 31.17 2.40
C LEU A 511 20.59 32.63 2.32
N ILE A 512 21.89 32.87 2.42
CA ILE A 512 22.45 34.23 2.47
C ILE A 512 22.87 34.71 1.09
N LEU A 513 23.56 33.88 0.31
CA LEU A 513 24.13 34.32 -0.97
C LEU A 513 23.10 34.26 -2.09
N ASP A 514 22.28 33.23 -2.15
CA ASP A 514 21.32 33.07 -3.26
C ASP A 514 20.01 33.83 -2.98
N GLU A 515 19.41 33.69 -1.79
CA GLU A 515 18.14 34.37 -1.48
C GLU A 515 18.30 35.88 -1.21
N ALA A 516 19.36 36.31 -0.50
CA ALA A 516 19.54 37.73 -0.21
C ALA A 516 20.05 38.56 -1.41
N ALA A 517 20.66 37.92 -2.40
CA ALA A 517 21.04 38.57 -3.66
C ALA A 517 19.85 38.74 -4.63
N MET A 518 18.72 38.07 -4.38
CA MET A 518 17.54 38.22 -5.20
C MET A 518 16.90 39.60 -4.95
N PRO A 519 16.66 40.41 -6.00
CA PRO A 519 15.99 41.69 -5.82
C PRO A 519 14.57 41.46 -5.26
N PRO A 520 14.05 42.38 -4.44
CA PRO A 520 12.70 42.24 -3.88
C PRO A 520 11.68 42.06 -5.01
N PRO A 521 10.65 41.22 -4.82
CA PRO A 521 9.66 40.95 -5.86
C PRO A 521 9.03 42.27 -6.29
N ARG A 522 9.19 42.63 -7.58
CA ARG A 522 8.57 43.83 -8.15
C ARG A 522 7.05 43.72 -7.93
N ARG A 523 6.50 44.54 -7.04
CA ARG A 523 5.05 44.73 -6.95
C ARG A 523 4.59 45.17 -8.33
N LYS A 524 3.86 44.30 -9.04
CA LYS A 524 3.14 44.73 -10.25
C LYS A 524 2.25 45.89 -9.80
N GLN A 525 2.54 47.10 -10.30
CA GLN A 525 1.65 48.24 -10.12
C GLN A 525 0.29 47.81 -10.66
N ALA A 526 -0.71 47.89 -9.79
CA ALA A 526 -2.09 47.47 -10.04
C ALA A 526 -2.76 48.39 -11.05
#